data_AF-A0A2N2HF90-F1
#
_entry.id   AF-A0A2N2HF90-F1
#
_cell.length_a   1.000
_cell.length_b   1.000
_cell.length_c   1.000
_cell.angle_alpha   90.00
_cell.angle_beta   90.00
_cell.angle_gamma   90.00
#
_symmetry.space_group_name_H-M   'P 1'
#
loop_
_entity.id
_entity.type
_entity.pdbx_description
1 polymer ?
#
loop_
_entity_poly.entity_id
_entity_poly.type
_entity_poly.pdbx_seq_one_letter_code
_entity_poly.pdbx_strand_id
1 'polypeptide(L)'
;AAPDQIEQSLATVPFRLLEHRVEQPAEQPKNERKEPTEDKTVWKVPVDKSPTKGPADALLTLVIFSEYQCPFCKRVEPTIDQLMKDYDGKIRIVWKDRPLPFHKEAEPAALFAAEARKQKGEKGFWEAHKLLFENQPKYQMENFEEYAKTLGLNWPAVKNAIENKTHAASIAADVELADSLKASGTPHMFINGRRIVGAQPIESFKKLADEELAKAEALVKGGTAKAAVYEAIMKTAQTAPPPPAPEKKDVPAPSAQHPSKGGKNAKIVIQLFSDFECPFCGRVEPALAEMLEKYGDKIRVVWRHLPLAFHKSAKLAAEAAVEVHKQKGDAGFWKFHDILFKNQKALERADLEKYAEEVGCDMAKF
;
A
#
# COMPACT_ATOMS: atom_id res chain seq x y z
N ALA A 1 -66.20 -35.84 57.05
CA ALA A 1 -66.07 -34.41 57.38
C ALA A 1 -65.23 -33.76 56.29
N ALA A 2 -65.57 -32.53 55.89
CA ALA A 2 -64.75 -31.62 55.07
C ALA A 2 -64.16 -30.53 56.00
N PRO A 3 -63.30 -29.57 55.55
CA PRO A 3 -62.72 -29.33 54.22
C PRO A 3 -61.21 -29.74 54.19
N ASP A 4 -60.26 -29.31 53.34
CA ASP A 4 -60.11 -28.33 52.23
C ASP A 4 -59.46 -29.05 51.00
N GLN A 5 -59.26 -28.54 49.77
CA GLN A 5 -58.80 -27.26 49.15
C GLN A 5 -57.27 -26.99 49.33
N ILE A 6 -56.44 -26.74 48.30
CA ILE A 6 -56.66 -26.53 46.85
C ILE A 6 -55.34 -26.82 46.07
N GLU A 7 -55.44 -27.39 44.86
CA GLU A 7 -54.53 -27.27 43.67
C GLU A 7 -52.99 -27.49 43.77
N GLN A 8 -52.24 -27.93 42.75
CA GLN A 8 -52.52 -28.52 41.42
C GLN A 8 -51.25 -29.31 40.96
N SER A 9 -51.44 -30.42 40.23
CA SER A 9 -50.52 -30.99 39.23
C SER A 9 -48.98 -30.95 39.47
N LEU A 10 -48.44 -31.99 40.12
CA LEU A 10 -47.03 -32.41 39.92
C LEU A 10 -46.99 -33.81 39.28
N ALA A 11 -46.79 -33.85 37.96
CA ALA A 11 -46.55 -35.08 37.21
C ALA A 11 -45.22 -34.97 36.44
N THR A 12 -44.23 -35.74 36.91
CA THR A 12 -43.16 -36.41 36.13
C THR A 12 -42.59 -35.75 34.87
N VAL A 13 -41.26 -35.56 34.85
CA VAL A 13 -40.37 -36.15 33.83
C VAL A 13 -38.93 -36.21 34.39
N PRO A 14 -38.16 -37.29 34.16
CA PRO A 14 -36.84 -37.46 34.74
C PRO A 14 -35.71 -36.72 34.00
N PHE A 15 -34.59 -36.58 34.71
CA PHE A 15 -33.32 -35.99 34.30
C PHE A 15 -32.83 -36.51 32.93
N ARG A 16 -32.58 -35.60 31.98
CA ARG A 16 -31.85 -35.91 30.73
C ARG A 16 -30.84 -34.80 30.47
N LEU A 17 -29.56 -35.16 30.39
CA LEU A 17 -28.48 -34.23 30.01
C LEU A 17 -28.80 -33.67 28.61
N LEU A 18 -28.93 -32.35 28.51
CA LEU A 18 -28.92 -31.65 27.23
C LEU A 18 -27.45 -31.44 26.84
N GLU A 19 -26.93 -32.32 26.00
CA GLU A 19 -25.73 -32.00 25.22
C GLU A 19 -26.07 -30.83 24.30
N HIS A 20 -25.47 -29.67 24.54
CA HIS A 20 -25.53 -28.56 23.58
C HIS A 20 -24.72 -28.93 22.34
N ARG A 21 -25.40 -29.57 21.39
CA ARG A 21 -24.92 -29.79 20.04
C ARG A 21 -24.78 -28.43 19.36
N VAL A 22 -23.56 -27.90 19.31
CA VAL A 22 -23.23 -26.71 18.54
C VAL A 22 -23.45 -27.05 17.05
N GLU A 23 -24.48 -26.48 16.45
CA GLU A 23 -24.64 -26.53 15.00
C GLU A 23 -23.51 -25.72 14.36
N GLN A 24 -22.73 -26.37 13.49
CA GLN A 24 -21.73 -25.68 12.70
C GLN A 24 -22.41 -24.74 11.70
N PRO A 25 -21.92 -23.51 11.49
CA PRO A 25 -22.48 -22.62 10.48
C PRO A 25 -22.42 -23.28 9.10
N ALA A 26 -23.51 -23.15 8.33
CA ALA A 26 -23.57 -23.69 6.97
C ALA A 26 -22.41 -23.16 6.11
N GLU A 27 -21.74 -24.07 5.41
CA GLU A 27 -20.60 -23.74 4.53
C GLU A 27 -21.09 -22.76 3.44
N GLN A 28 -20.48 -21.56 3.37
CA GLN A 28 -20.82 -20.59 2.33
C GLN A 28 -20.53 -21.19 0.94
N PRO A 29 -21.40 -20.98 -0.06
CA PRO A 29 -21.20 -21.53 -1.39
C PRO A 29 -19.86 -21.04 -1.95
N LYS A 30 -19.00 -22.00 -2.34
CA LYS A 30 -17.71 -21.73 -2.95
C LYS A 30 -17.95 -20.97 -4.25
N ASN A 31 -17.66 -19.67 -4.22
CA ASN A 31 -17.71 -18.83 -5.41
C ASN A 31 -16.70 -19.37 -6.43
N GLU A 32 -17.20 -20.02 -7.48
CA GLU A 32 -16.41 -20.51 -8.60
C GLU A 32 -15.77 -19.32 -9.32
N ARG A 33 -14.57 -18.95 -8.85
CA ARG A 33 -13.67 -18.09 -9.62
C ARG A 33 -13.36 -18.81 -10.92
N LYS A 34 -14.07 -18.42 -11.99
CA LYS A 34 -13.59 -18.60 -13.37
C LYS A 34 -12.13 -18.17 -13.37
N GLU A 35 -11.23 -19.06 -13.83
CA GLU A 35 -9.83 -18.68 -13.97
C GLU A 35 -9.75 -17.41 -14.82
N PRO A 36 -9.04 -16.36 -14.36
CA PRO A 36 -8.83 -15.18 -15.18
C PRO A 36 -8.19 -15.61 -16.50
N THR A 37 -8.77 -15.19 -17.62
CA THR A 37 -8.14 -15.35 -18.95
C THR A 37 -6.70 -14.86 -18.85
N GLU A 38 -5.74 -15.72 -19.19
CA GLU A 38 -4.32 -15.45 -18.92
C GLU A 38 -3.89 -14.10 -19.51
N ASP A 39 -3.45 -13.17 -18.66
CA ASP A 39 -3.00 -11.84 -19.10
C ASP A 39 -1.69 -11.99 -19.88
N LYS A 40 -1.78 -11.77 -21.21
CA LYS A 40 -0.64 -11.79 -22.14
C LYS A 40 -0.09 -10.39 -22.41
N THR A 41 -0.53 -9.38 -21.67
CA THR A 41 -0.03 -8.00 -21.81
C THR A 41 1.45 -7.93 -21.47
N VAL A 42 2.24 -7.41 -22.41
CA VAL A 42 3.62 -7.02 -22.21
C VAL A 42 3.64 -5.54 -21.81
N TRP A 43 4.06 -5.26 -20.59
CA TRP A 43 4.13 -3.92 -20.02
C TRP A 43 5.51 -3.30 -20.24
N LYS A 44 5.56 -2.00 -20.50
CA LYS A 44 6.80 -1.25 -20.65
C LYS A 44 7.40 -0.93 -19.27
N VAL A 45 8.49 -1.62 -18.91
CA VAL A 45 9.15 -1.49 -17.60
C VAL A 45 10.61 -1.01 -17.78
N PRO A 46 10.93 0.28 -17.53
CA PRO A 46 12.29 0.80 -17.63
C PRO A 46 13.25 0.24 -16.57
N VAL A 47 14.51 -0.02 -16.94
CA VAL A 47 15.50 -0.74 -16.10
C VAL A 47 16.83 -0.01 -15.90
N ASP A 48 17.12 1.03 -16.67
CA ASP A 48 18.49 1.50 -16.97
C ASP A 48 19.33 1.93 -15.76
N LYS A 49 18.69 2.50 -14.73
CA LYS A 49 19.34 2.96 -13.49
C LYS A 49 19.12 2.02 -12.31
N SER A 50 18.37 0.93 -12.47
CA SER A 50 18.09 -0.02 -11.39
C SER A 50 19.29 -0.91 -11.05
N PRO A 51 19.36 -1.49 -9.84
CA PRO A 51 20.31 -2.55 -9.52
C PRO A 51 20.03 -3.82 -10.34
N THR A 52 21.08 -4.52 -10.75
CA THR A 52 20.98 -5.69 -11.65
C THR A 52 21.91 -6.85 -11.26
N LYS A 53 21.46 -8.09 -11.45
CA LYS A 53 22.22 -9.33 -11.16
C LYS A 53 22.13 -10.26 -12.37
N GLY A 54 23.25 -10.76 -12.87
CA GLY A 54 23.31 -11.62 -14.07
C GLY A 54 23.83 -10.90 -15.32
N PRO A 55 23.87 -11.57 -16.49
CA PRO A 55 24.47 -11.02 -17.70
C PRO A 55 23.71 -9.80 -18.25
N ALA A 56 24.45 -8.81 -18.77
CA ALA A 56 23.86 -7.63 -19.40
C ALA A 56 23.07 -7.98 -20.67
N ASP A 57 23.45 -9.05 -21.38
CA ASP A 57 22.82 -9.55 -22.61
C ASP A 57 21.86 -10.74 -22.38
N ALA A 58 21.45 -10.97 -21.13
CA ALA A 58 20.47 -11.99 -20.77
C ALA A 58 19.15 -11.83 -21.55
N LEU A 59 18.65 -12.95 -22.09
CA LEU A 59 17.41 -13.02 -22.89
C LEU A 59 16.14 -12.87 -22.04
N LEU A 60 16.24 -13.18 -20.75
CA LEU A 60 15.19 -12.97 -19.75
C LEU A 60 15.59 -11.84 -18.81
N THR A 61 14.72 -10.84 -18.69
CA THR A 61 14.82 -9.79 -17.66
C THR A 61 13.67 -9.96 -16.68
N LEU A 62 13.97 -10.33 -15.44
CA LEU A 62 13.02 -10.39 -14.33
C LEU A 62 13.12 -9.09 -13.52
N VAL A 63 12.18 -8.18 -13.74
CA VAL A 63 12.04 -6.95 -12.93
C VAL A 63 11.19 -7.25 -11.71
N ILE A 64 11.64 -6.81 -10.52
CA ILE A 64 11.00 -7.13 -9.23
C ILE A 64 10.76 -5.85 -8.44
N PHE A 65 9.50 -5.44 -8.31
CA PHE A 65 9.04 -4.43 -7.36
C PHE A 65 8.81 -5.08 -6.00
N SER A 66 9.67 -4.74 -5.04
CA SER A 66 9.79 -5.45 -3.78
C SER A 66 10.27 -4.53 -2.67
N GLU A 67 10.29 -5.03 -1.45
CA GLU A 67 10.72 -4.31 -0.26
C GLU A 67 11.08 -5.27 0.88
N TYR A 68 11.96 -4.82 1.75
CA TYR A 68 12.63 -5.69 2.71
C TYR A 68 11.79 -6.08 3.93
N GLN A 69 10.68 -5.41 4.24
CA GLN A 69 9.85 -5.72 5.40
C GLN A 69 8.65 -6.63 5.07
N CYS A 70 8.27 -6.73 3.79
CA CYS A 70 7.18 -7.59 3.33
C CYS A 70 7.52 -9.11 3.45
N PRO A 71 6.73 -9.90 4.20
CA PRO A 71 6.97 -11.34 4.38
C PRO A 71 6.73 -12.16 3.10
N PHE A 72 5.95 -11.65 2.14
CA PHE A 72 5.79 -12.29 0.84
C PHE A 72 7.01 -12.05 -0.06
N CYS A 73 7.73 -10.94 0.10
CA CYS A 73 8.98 -10.69 -0.62
C CYS A 73 10.05 -11.69 -0.18
N LYS A 74 10.28 -11.84 1.15
CA LYS A 74 11.17 -12.88 1.69
C LYS A 74 10.80 -14.30 1.22
N ARG A 75 9.51 -14.58 1.01
CA ARG A 75 9.04 -15.89 0.52
C ARG A 75 9.42 -16.17 -0.93
N VAL A 76 9.57 -15.15 -1.78
CA VAL A 76 9.90 -15.35 -3.20
C VAL A 76 11.41 -15.46 -3.46
N GLU A 77 12.27 -15.00 -2.54
CA GLU A 77 13.74 -15.07 -2.70
C GLU A 77 14.28 -16.48 -3.07
N PRO A 78 13.87 -17.60 -2.43
CA PRO A 78 14.32 -18.93 -2.86
C PRO A 78 13.84 -19.33 -4.27
N THR A 79 12.74 -18.74 -4.74
CA THR A 79 12.25 -18.94 -6.12
C THR A 79 13.10 -18.14 -7.10
N ILE A 80 13.49 -16.91 -6.75
CA ILE A 80 14.40 -16.07 -7.54
C ILE A 80 15.77 -16.74 -7.68
N ASP A 81 16.33 -17.26 -6.58
CA ASP A 81 17.62 -17.99 -6.60
C ASP A 81 17.53 -19.26 -7.46
N GLN A 82 16.44 -20.01 -7.39
CA GLN A 82 16.25 -21.20 -8.23
C GLN A 82 16.07 -20.84 -9.71
N LEU A 83 15.40 -19.73 -10.06
CA LEU A 83 15.32 -19.23 -11.43
C LEU A 83 16.69 -18.77 -11.95
N MET A 84 17.50 -18.09 -11.13
CA MET A 84 18.87 -17.70 -11.47
C MET A 84 19.75 -18.92 -11.80
N LYS A 85 19.51 -20.05 -11.12
CA LYS A 85 20.19 -21.33 -11.36
C LYS A 85 19.67 -22.05 -12.61
N ASP A 86 18.36 -22.15 -12.77
CA ASP A 86 17.75 -22.92 -13.87
C ASP A 86 17.89 -22.22 -15.23
N TYR A 87 18.00 -20.89 -15.23
CA TYR A 87 18.22 -20.05 -16.41
C TYR A 87 19.60 -19.39 -16.40
N ASP A 88 20.62 -20.05 -15.83
CA ASP A 88 21.99 -19.51 -15.76
C ASP A 88 22.50 -19.04 -17.13
N GLY A 89 23.20 -17.91 -17.14
CA GLY A 89 23.64 -17.20 -18.36
C GLY A 89 22.50 -16.63 -19.23
N LYS A 90 21.22 -16.91 -18.95
CA LYS A 90 20.05 -16.49 -19.75
C LYS A 90 19.15 -15.48 -19.05
N ILE A 91 19.18 -15.40 -17.71
CA ILE A 91 18.36 -14.48 -16.92
C ILE A 91 19.19 -13.39 -16.22
N ARG A 92 18.63 -12.18 -16.15
CA ARG A 92 19.08 -11.09 -15.27
C ARG A 92 17.93 -10.60 -14.38
N ILE A 93 18.22 -10.33 -13.11
CA ILE A 93 17.30 -9.67 -12.18
C ILE A 93 17.49 -8.16 -12.30
N VAL A 94 16.39 -7.41 -12.18
CA VAL A 94 16.38 -5.96 -12.01
C VAL A 94 15.55 -5.61 -10.77
N TRP A 95 16.16 -4.96 -9.79
CA TRP A 95 15.46 -4.55 -8.58
C TRP A 95 14.72 -3.21 -8.75
N LYS A 96 13.56 -3.11 -8.10
CA LYS A 96 12.75 -1.90 -8.00
C LYS A 96 12.25 -1.73 -6.57
N ASP A 97 12.54 -0.60 -5.96
CA ASP A 97 12.12 -0.33 -4.59
C ASP A 97 10.63 0.04 -4.54
N ARG A 98 9.84 -0.71 -3.75
CA ARG A 98 8.44 -0.36 -3.45
C ARG A 98 8.14 -0.52 -1.95
N PRO A 99 8.71 0.34 -1.08
CA PRO A 99 8.38 0.33 0.34
C PRO A 99 6.89 0.64 0.55
N LEU A 100 6.13 -0.30 1.11
CA LEU A 100 4.71 -0.10 1.35
C LEU A 100 4.49 0.78 2.59
N PRO A 101 3.51 1.70 2.58
CA PRO A 101 3.43 2.77 3.58
C PRO A 101 2.91 2.34 4.96
N PHE A 102 2.72 1.04 5.18
CA PHE A 102 2.44 0.40 6.47
C PHE A 102 3.64 -0.39 7.02
N HIS A 103 4.72 -0.48 6.23
CA HIS A 103 6.01 -1.07 6.61
C HIS A 103 7.03 0.06 6.85
N LYS A 104 7.14 0.49 8.10
CA LYS A 104 7.97 1.65 8.51
C LYS A 104 9.45 1.52 8.14
N GLU A 105 9.97 0.30 8.15
CA GLU A 105 11.40 0.03 7.97
C GLU A 105 11.77 -0.29 6.52
N ALA A 106 10.77 -0.38 5.63
CA ALA A 106 11.00 -0.68 4.22
C ALA A 106 11.78 0.44 3.51
N GLU A 107 11.48 1.72 3.79
CA GLU A 107 12.20 2.86 3.23
C GLU A 107 13.64 2.97 3.79
N PRO A 108 13.90 2.91 5.11
CA PRO A 108 15.26 2.80 5.66
C PRO A 108 16.09 1.66 5.06
N ALA A 109 15.50 0.47 4.88
CA ALA A 109 16.20 -0.67 4.28
C ALA A 109 16.52 -0.46 2.79
N ALA A 110 15.61 0.17 2.02
CA ALA A 110 15.88 0.57 0.64
C ALA A 110 17.00 1.63 0.54
N LEU A 111 16.97 2.65 1.42
CA LEU A 111 18.03 3.67 1.52
C LEU A 111 19.39 3.05 1.87
N PHE A 112 19.43 2.06 2.76
CA PHE A 112 20.63 1.27 3.08
C PHE A 112 21.18 0.54 1.85
N ALA A 113 20.33 -0.21 1.14
CA ALA A 113 20.74 -0.96 -0.06
C ALA A 113 21.22 -0.03 -1.20
N ALA A 114 20.56 1.11 -1.40
CA ALA A 114 20.96 2.13 -2.37
C ALA A 114 22.32 2.76 -2.03
N GLU A 115 22.60 3.06 -0.76
CA GLU A 115 23.92 3.55 -0.33
C GLU A 115 25.00 2.47 -0.44
N ALA A 116 24.69 1.21 -0.13
CA ALA A 116 25.58 0.08 -0.35
C ALA A 116 25.98 -0.06 -1.83
N ARG A 117 25.02 0.15 -2.75
CA ARG A 117 25.28 0.21 -4.19
C ARG A 117 26.17 1.37 -4.59
N LYS A 118 25.91 2.57 -4.05
CA LYS A 118 26.74 3.76 -4.31
C LYS A 118 28.19 3.56 -3.86
N GLN A 119 28.42 2.85 -2.75
CA GLN A 119 29.77 2.63 -2.21
C GLN A 119 30.51 1.45 -2.88
N LYS A 120 29.81 0.40 -3.31
CA LYS A 120 30.43 -0.87 -3.76
C LYS A 120 29.86 -1.46 -5.06
N GLY A 121 29.12 -0.67 -5.84
CA GLY A 121 28.48 -1.09 -7.08
C GLY A 121 27.41 -2.16 -6.88
N GLU A 122 27.07 -2.88 -7.95
CA GLU A 122 26.08 -3.97 -7.91
C GLU A 122 26.39 -5.02 -6.83
N LYS A 123 27.68 -5.36 -6.63
CA LYS A 123 28.10 -6.30 -5.59
C LYS A 123 27.62 -5.84 -4.20
N GLY A 124 27.86 -4.59 -3.84
CA GLY A 124 27.39 -4.01 -2.57
C GLY A 124 25.88 -4.02 -2.43
N PHE A 125 25.14 -3.76 -3.51
CA PHE A 125 23.68 -3.85 -3.51
C PHE A 125 23.21 -5.27 -3.18
N TRP A 126 23.72 -6.29 -3.87
CA TRP A 126 23.25 -7.67 -3.71
C TRP A 126 23.70 -8.31 -2.39
N GLU A 127 24.86 -7.92 -1.85
CA GLU A 127 25.28 -8.28 -0.50
C GLU A 127 24.36 -7.66 0.57
N ALA A 128 24.00 -6.37 0.41
CA ALA A 128 23.03 -5.70 1.28
C ALA A 128 21.63 -6.31 1.20
N HIS A 129 21.11 -6.50 -0.01
CA HIS A 129 19.81 -7.11 -0.28
C HIS A 129 19.66 -8.48 0.41
N LYS A 130 20.67 -9.36 0.28
CA LYS A 130 20.71 -10.66 0.95
C LYS A 130 20.68 -10.51 2.47
N LEU A 131 21.57 -9.68 3.03
CA LEU A 131 21.69 -9.48 4.47
C LEU A 131 20.39 -8.92 5.09
N LEU A 132 19.72 -8.00 4.39
CA LEU A 132 18.42 -7.47 4.80
C LEU A 132 17.38 -8.59 4.87
N PHE A 133 17.15 -9.34 3.78
CA PHE A 133 16.15 -10.40 3.81
C PHE A 133 16.44 -11.51 4.81
N GLU A 134 17.70 -11.87 5.05
CA GLU A 134 18.07 -12.82 6.10
C GLU A 134 17.59 -12.36 7.49
N ASN A 135 17.72 -11.06 7.79
CA ASN A 135 17.37 -10.47 9.08
C ASN A 135 15.91 -10.00 9.24
N GLN A 136 15.06 -10.11 8.20
CA GLN A 136 13.64 -9.73 8.29
C GLN A 136 12.92 -10.38 9.49
N PRO A 137 12.09 -9.64 10.26
CA PRO A 137 11.71 -8.23 10.10
C PRO A 137 12.48 -7.27 11.04
N LYS A 138 13.62 -7.70 11.60
CA LYS A 138 14.34 -6.98 12.65
C LYS A 138 15.24 -5.89 12.05
N TYR A 139 14.60 -4.81 11.63
CA TYR A 139 15.28 -3.61 11.18
C TYR A 139 15.02 -2.50 12.19
N GLN A 140 16.04 -2.11 12.92
CA GLN A 140 16.08 -0.89 13.71
C GLN A 140 17.37 -0.14 13.35
N MET A 141 17.47 1.15 13.71
CA MET A 141 18.59 1.99 13.30
C MET A 141 19.94 1.43 13.79
N GLU A 142 19.92 0.82 14.98
CA GLU A 142 21.00 0.13 15.65
C GLU A 142 21.50 -1.08 14.85
N ASN A 143 20.62 -1.79 14.15
CA ASN A 143 20.99 -2.94 13.31
C ASN A 143 21.69 -2.51 12.01
N PHE A 144 21.33 -1.35 11.44
CA PHE A 144 21.98 -0.86 10.22
C PHE A 144 23.47 -0.52 10.44
N GLU A 145 23.89 -0.14 11.65
CA GLU A 145 25.31 0.05 11.96
C GLU A 145 26.08 -1.29 11.92
N GLU A 146 25.50 -2.34 12.49
CA GLU A 146 26.08 -3.69 12.45
C GLU A 146 26.14 -4.21 11.01
N TYR A 147 25.07 -4.05 10.22
CA TYR A 147 25.05 -4.44 8.82
C TYR A 147 26.07 -3.66 7.98
N ALA A 148 26.23 -2.35 8.23
CA ALA A 148 27.27 -1.56 7.60
C ALA A 148 28.67 -2.10 7.93
N LYS A 149 28.93 -2.48 9.19
CA LYS A 149 30.20 -3.13 9.61
C LYS A 149 30.40 -4.48 8.92
N THR A 150 29.40 -5.37 8.93
CA THR A 150 29.45 -6.69 8.27
C THR A 150 29.77 -6.58 6.78
N LEU A 151 29.18 -5.60 6.10
CA LEU A 151 29.40 -5.35 4.67
C LEU A 151 30.62 -4.47 4.40
N GLY A 152 31.33 -3.98 5.43
CA GLY A 152 32.45 -3.05 5.30
C GLY A 152 32.09 -1.74 4.57
N LEU A 153 30.91 -1.20 4.84
CA LEU A 153 30.41 0.08 4.33
C LEU A 153 30.83 1.24 5.26
N ASN A 154 30.91 2.44 4.72
CA ASN A 154 31.10 3.66 5.51
C ASN A 154 29.79 3.97 6.27
N TRP A 155 29.76 3.62 7.56
CA TRP A 155 28.59 3.83 8.41
C TRP A 155 28.13 5.30 8.48
N PRO A 156 28.98 6.32 8.71
CA PRO A 156 28.56 7.73 8.64
C PRO A 156 27.82 8.10 7.36
N ALA A 157 28.25 7.59 6.19
CA ALA A 157 27.56 7.82 4.93
C ALA A 157 26.22 7.06 4.81
N VAL A 158 26.15 5.83 5.33
CA VAL A 158 24.90 5.04 5.44
C VAL A 158 23.89 5.71 6.36
N LYS A 159 24.31 6.11 7.57
CA LYS A 159 23.51 6.84 8.55
C LYS A 159 22.93 8.11 7.94
N ASN A 160 23.78 8.93 7.28
CA ASN A 160 23.34 10.11 6.54
C ASN A 160 22.35 9.77 5.41
N ALA A 161 22.58 8.69 4.65
CA ALA A 161 21.69 8.29 3.56
C ALA A 161 20.28 7.89 4.06
N ILE A 162 20.19 7.28 5.25
CA ILE A 162 18.93 6.93 5.90
C ILE A 162 18.27 8.19 6.49
N GLU A 163 18.97 8.94 7.36
CA GLU A 163 18.40 10.09 8.09
C GLU A 163 17.99 11.24 7.17
N ASN A 164 18.86 11.59 6.20
CA ASN A 164 18.60 12.66 5.23
C ASN A 164 18.03 12.14 3.91
N LYS A 165 17.60 10.87 3.86
CA LYS A 165 16.91 10.24 2.72
C LYS A 165 17.59 10.47 1.37
N THR A 166 18.92 10.35 1.31
CA THR A 166 19.74 10.74 0.14
C THR A 166 19.33 10.05 -1.17
N HIS A 167 18.73 8.85 -1.10
CA HIS A 167 18.26 8.09 -2.27
C HIS A 167 16.73 8.09 -2.46
N ALA A 168 15.99 8.95 -1.74
CA ALA A 168 14.52 8.99 -1.85
C ALA A 168 14.02 9.27 -3.27
N ALA A 169 14.75 10.04 -4.09
CA ALA A 169 14.35 10.34 -5.46
C ALA A 169 14.30 9.09 -6.37
N SER A 170 15.23 8.13 -6.21
CA SER A 170 15.17 6.87 -6.96
C SER A 170 14.07 5.93 -6.45
N ILE A 171 13.87 5.88 -5.14
CA ILE A 171 12.80 5.09 -4.51
C ILE A 171 11.43 5.63 -4.95
N ALA A 172 11.24 6.95 -4.92
CA ALA A 172 10.01 7.60 -5.38
C ALA A 172 9.72 7.30 -6.87
N ALA A 173 10.74 7.38 -7.74
CA ALA A 173 10.58 7.04 -9.16
C ALA A 173 10.18 5.57 -9.40
N ASP A 174 10.68 4.63 -8.59
CA ASP A 174 10.27 3.22 -8.67
C ASP A 174 8.85 2.99 -8.10
N VAL A 175 8.45 3.73 -7.06
CA VAL A 175 7.07 3.74 -6.54
C VAL A 175 6.08 4.31 -7.57
N GLU A 176 6.40 5.45 -8.19
CA GLU A 176 5.62 6.06 -9.27
C GLU A 176 5.50 5.14 -10.48
N LEU A 177 6.59 4.49 -10.89
CA LEU A 177 6.59 3.51 -11.96
C LEU A 177 5.67 2.33 -11.61
N ALA A 178 5.77 1.78 -10.40
CA ALA A 178 4.88 0.72 -9.95
C ALA A 178 3.41 1.13 -9.94
N ASP A 179 3.08 2.33 -9.45
CA ASP A 179 1.71 2.85 -9.43
C ASP A 179 1.16 3.03 -10.86
N SER A 180 1.97 3.55 -11.79
CA SER A 180 1.60 3.63 -13.21
C SER A 180 1.30 2.24 -13.78
N LEU A 181 2.13 1.24 -13.48
CA LEU A 181 1.99 -0.15 -13.89
C LEU A 181 0.89 -0.92 -13.12
N LYS A 182 0.14 -0.25 -12.24
CA LYS A 182 -0.86 -0.85 -11.32
C LYS A 182 -0.30 -1.98 -10.46
N ALA A 183 1.01 -1.93 -10.17
CA ALA A 183 1.75 -2.87 -9.34
C ALA A 183 1.64 -2.47 -7.86
N SER A 184 0.43 -2.49 -7.32
CA SER A 184 0.11 -1.79 -6.07
C SER A 184 0.65 -2.46 -4.80
N GLY A 185 0.84 -3.78 -4.78
CA GLY A 185 1.40 -4.56 -3.67
C GLY A 185 2.75 -5.22 -4.01
N THR A 186 3.38 -5.88 -3.03
CA THR A 186 4.70 -6.54 -3.21
C THR A 186 4.68 -8.02 -2.74
N PRO A 187 5.47 -8.91 -3.36
CA PRO A 187 6.31 -8.68 -4.53
C PRO A 187 5.46 -8.60 -5.81
N HIS A 188 5.87 -7.75 -6.75
CA HIS A 188 5.23 -7.61 -8.07
C HIS A 188 6.29 -7.69 -9.15
N MET A 189 6.14 -8.60 -10.10
CA MET A 189 7.23 -9.02 -10.97
C MET A 189 6.85 -8.95 -12.43
N PHE A 190 7.86 -8.79 -13.30
CA PHE A 190 7.70 -8.81 -14.74
C PHE A 190 8.84 -9.59 -15.39
N ILE A 191 8.52 -10.67 -16.13
CA ILE A 191 9.48 -11.37 -16.99
C ILE A 191 9.31 -10.81 -18.40
N ASN A 192 10.33 -10.13 -18.93
CA ASN A 192 10.29 -9.44 -20.23
C ASN A 192 9.05 -8.52 -20.41
N GLY A 193 8.53 -7.95 -19.31
CA GLY A 193 7.32 -7.12 -19.30
C GLY A 193 6.01 -7.87 -19.07
N ARG A 194 5.97 -9.22 -19.09
CA ARG A 194 4.77 -9.98 -18.69
C ARG A 194 4.70 -10.14 -17.17
N ARG A 195 3.53 -9.82 -16.61
CA ARG A 195 3.31 -9.65 -15.16
C ARG A 195 3.16 -10.97 -14.41
N ILE A 196 3.78 -11.08 -13.23
CA ILE A 196 3.51 -12.04 -12.16
C ILE A 196 3.21 -11.26 -10.88
N VAL A 197 2.14 -11.63 -10.15
CA VAL A 197 1.68 -10.91 -8.95
C VAL A 197 1.82 -11.79 -7.71
N GLY A 198 2.54 -11.31 -6.70
CA GLY A 198 2.74 -12.01 -5.43
C GLY A 198 3.74 -13.17 -5.50
N ALA A 199 4.00 -13.78 -4.34
CA ALA A 199 4.86 -14.95 -4.23
C ALA A 199 4.13 -16.21 -4.75
N GLN A 200 4.25 -16.45 -6.06
CA GLN A 200 3.66 -17.61 -6.75
C GLN A 200 4.57 -18.86 -6.66
N PRO A 201 4.04 -20.08 -6.93
CA PRO A 201 4.87 -21.27 -7.11
C PRO A 201 5.85 -21.14 -8.28
N ILE A 202 7.03 -21.78 -8.17
CA ILE A 202 8.08 -21.70 -9.20
C ILE A 202 7.62 -22.11 -10.61
N GLU A 203 6.70 -23.06 -10.72
CA GLU A 203 6.16 -23.51 -12.02
C GLU A 203 5.44 -22.38 -12.79
N SER A 204 4.83 -21.43 -12.08
CA SER A 204 4.23 -20.23 -12.70
C SER A 204 5.30 -19.30 -13.30
N PHE A 205 6.47 -19.21 -12.65
CA PHE A 205 7.61 -18.46 -13.18
C PHE A 205 8.28 -19.20 -14.35
N LYS A 206 8.48 -20.52 -14.24
CA LYS A 206 9.09 -21.35 -15.29
C LYS A 206 8.28 -21.33 -16.58
N LYS A 207 6.98 -21.58 -16.51
CA LYS A 207 6.08 -21.48 -17.68
C LYS A 207 6.26 -20.14 -18.39
N LEU A 208 6.25 -19.03 -17.64
CA LEU A 208 6.40 -17.70 -18.22
C LEU A 208 7.82 -17.45 -18.76
N ALA A 209 8.86 -17.89 -18.05
CA ALA A 209 10.25 -17.78 -18.46
C ALA A 209 10.52 -18.56 -19.75
N ASP A 210 10.01 -19.78 -19.90
CA ASP A 210 10.16 -20.58 -21.11
C ASP A 210 9.45 -19.94 -22.31
N GLU A 211 8.21 -19.44 -22.11
CA GLU A 211 7.45 -18.71 -23.14
C GLU A 211 8.18 -17.44 -23.62
N GLU A 212 8.72 -16.64 -22.69
CA GLU A 212 9.43 -15.40 -23.03
C GLU A 212 10.86 -15.65 -23.55
N LEU A 213 11.52 -16.73 -23.12
CA LEU A 213 12.83 -17.15 -23.63
C LEU A 213 12.70 -17.60 -25.09
N ALA A 214 11.69 -18.38 -25.44
CA ALA A 214 11.45 -18.80 -26.82
C ALA A 214 11.20 -17.60 -27.75
N LYS A 215 10.47 -16.58 -27.30
CA LYS A 215 10.27 -15.32 -28.04
C LYS A 215 11.58 -14.52 -28.17
N ALA A 216 12.34 -14.41 -27.10
CA ALA A 216 13.65 -13.74 -27.10
C ALA A 216 14.64 -14.42 -28.06
N GLU A 217 14.71 -15.76 -28.05
CA GLU A 217 15.52 -16.53 -29.00
C GLU A 217 15.04 -16.36 -30.46
N ALA A 218 13.74 -16.22 -30.69
CA ALA A 218 13.20 -15.92 -32.03
C ALA A 218 13.62 -14.52 -32.51
N LEU A 219 13.61 -13.50 -31.64
CA LEU A 219 14.14 -12.17 -31.96
C LEU A 219 15.64 -12.21 -32.31
N VAL A 220 16.43 -13.01 -31.60
CA VAL A 220 17.87 -13.20 -31.90
C VAL A 220 18.07 -13.92 -33.23
N LYS A 221 17.30 -14.98 -33.52
CA LYS A 221 17.30 -15.67 -34.82
C LYS A 221 16.88 -14.73 -35.97
N GLY A 222 16.02 -13.74 -35.68
CA GLY A 222 15.64 -12.65 -36.59
C GLY A 222 16.65 -11.51 -36.71
N GLY A 223 17.85 -11.61 -36.10
CA GLY A 223 18.92 -10.62 -36.23
C GLY A 223 18.99 -9.57 -35.10
N THR A 224 18.16 -9.67 -34.06
CA THR A 224 18.27 -8.78 -32.89
C THR A 224 19.49 -9.17 -32.06
N ALA A 225 20.44 -8.26 -31.83
CA ALA A 225 21.55 -8.52 -30.92
C ALA A 225 21.04 -8.84 -29.51
N LYS A 226 21.62 -9.84 -28.82
CA LYS A 226 21.16 -10.30 -27.49
C LYS A 226 20.92 -9.16 -26.50
N ALA A 227 21.89 -8.25 -26.36
CA ALA A 227 21.80 -7.08 -25.49
C ALA A 227 20.63 -6.12 -25.82
N ALA A 228 20.17 -6.10 -27.07
CA ALA A 228 19.07 -5.27 -27.53
C ALA A 228 17.69 -5.97 -27.44
N VAL A 229 17.63 -7.24 -27.05
CA VAL A 229 16.36 -8.00 -27.00
C VAL A 229 15.34 -7.36 -26.06
N TYR A 230 15.75 -6.99 -24.85
CA TYR A 230 14.83 -6.34 -23.91
C TYR A 230 14.30 -5.01 -24.46
N GLU A 231 15.17 -4.19 -25.05
CA GLU A 231 14.75 -2.94 -25.70
C GLU A 231 13.79 -3.18 -26.88
N ALA A 232 14.02 -4.22 -27.69
CA ALA A 232 13.16 -4.58 -28.79
C ALA A 232 11.75 -4.97 -28.32
N ILE A 233 11.65 -5.73 -27.21
CA ILE A 233 10.38 -6.05 -26.56
C ILE A 233 9.74 -4.76 -25.98
N MET A 234 10.51 -3.93 -25.27
CA MET A 234 10.01 -2.67 -24.66
C MET A 234 9.59 -1.59 -25.68
N LYS A 235 9.99 -1.70 -26.95
CA LYS A 235 9.53 -0.83 -28.06
C LYS A 235 8.08 -1.12 -28.47
N THR A 236 7.61 -2.36 -28.33
CA THR A 236 6.23 -2.77 -28.65
C THR A 236 5.36 -3.00 -27.42
N ALA A 237 5.97 -3.05 -26.23
CA ALA A 237 5.28 -3.17 -24.95
C ALA A 237 4.31 -2.01 -24.70
N GLN A 238 3.17 -2.33 -24.10
CA GLN A 238 2.17 -1.35 -23.69
C GLN A 238 2.75 -0.50 -22.56
N THR A 239 2.80 0.82 -22.75
CA THR A 239 2.78 1.74 -21.61
C THR A 239 1.49 1.50 -20.85
N ALA A 240 1.51 1.67 -19.53
CA ALA A 240 0.26 1.72 -18.81
C ALA A 240 -0.66 2.78 -19.45
N PRO A 241 -1.96 2.47 -19.68
CA PRO A 241 -2.88 3.52 -20.05
C PRO A 241 -2.81 4.60 -18.96
N PRO A 242 -2.86 5.90 -19.32
CA PRO A 242 -2.93 6.94 -18.31
C PRO A 242 -4.07 6.61 -17.33
N PRO A 243 -3.94 6.98 -16.04
CA PRO A 243 -5.02 6.78 -15.09
C PRO A 243 -6.32 7.30 -15.72
N PRO A 244 -7.41 6.51 -15.69
CA PRO A 244 -8.63 6.85 -16.42
C PRO A 244 -9.03 8.27 -16.04
N ALA A 245 -9.34 9.09 -17.05
CA ALA A 245 -9.71 10.48 -16.83
C ALA A 245 -10.75 10.56 -15.71
N PRO A 246 -10.59 11.47 -14.71
CA PRO A 246 -11.44 11.50 -13.53
C PRO A 246 -12.91 11.40 -13.91
N GLU A 247 -13.56 10.32 -13.48
CA GLU A 247 -14.91 10.01 -13.92
C GLU A 247 -15.85 11.12 -13.48
N LYS A 248 -16.63 11.68 -14.41
CA LYS A 248 -17.69 12.61 -14.07
C LYS A 248 -18.84 11.84 -13.43
N LYS A 249 -18.79 11.71 -12.11
CA LYS A 249 -19.93 11.29 -11.28
C LYS A 249 -20.81 12.49 -10.94
N ASP A 250 -22.11 12.28 -10.94
CA ASP A 250 -23.06 13.23 -10.36
C ASP A 250 -22.95 13.19 -8.82
N VAL A 251 -22.22 14.14 -8.26
CA VAL A 251 -22.10 14.33 -6.81
C VAL A 251 -23.08 15.42 -6.37
N PRO A 252 -24.00 15.16 -5.42
CA PRO A 252 -24.98 16.16 -4.97
C PRO A 252 -24.33 17.49 -4.57
N ALA A 253 -24.98 18.60 -4.95
CA ALA A 253 -24.48 19.94 -4.67
C ALA A 253 -24.28 20.18 -3.16
N PRO A 254 -23.26 20.94 -2.75
CA PRO A 254 -23.02 21.25 -1.34
C PRO A 254 -24.12 22.16 -0.78
N SER A 255 -24.69 21.76 0.36
CA SER A 255 -25.64 22.54 1.15
C SER A 255 -24.98 23.15 2.39
N ALA A 256 -25.69 24.03 3.12
CA ALA A 256 -25.22 24.63 4.37
C ALA A 256 -24.95 23.63 5.52
N GLN A 257 -25.36 22.36 5.38
CA GLN A 257 -25.01 21.29 6.33
C GLN A 257 -23.57 20.79 6.16
N HIS A 258 -22.94 21.09 5.02
CA HIS A 258 -21.63 20.59 4.64
C HIS A 258 -20.55 21.66 4.88
N PRO A 259 -19.62 21.44 5.82
CA PRO A 259 -18.56 22.39 6.13
C PRO A 259 -17.69 22.70 4.90
N SER A 260 -17.22 23.94 4.77
CA SER A 260 -16.43 24.36 3.61
C SER A 260 -15.39 25.45 3.91
N LYS A 261 -14.29 25.45 3.15
CA LYS A 261 -13.13 26.35 3.29
C LYS A 261 -12.75 26.88 1.91
N GLY A 262 -12.33 28.15 1.84
CA GLY A 262 -12.07 28.86 0.58
C GLY A 262 -13.28 29.67 0.08
N GLY A 263 -13.27 30.01 -1.20
CA GLY A 263 -14.16 31.03 -1.77
C GLY A 263 -15.62 30.59 -1.86
N LYS A 264 -16.55 31.36 -1.27
CA LYS A 264 -17.99 31.05 -1.29
C LYS A 264 -18.55 30.88 -2.71
N ASN A 265 -18.02 31.65 -3.66
CA ASN A 265 -18.39 31.68 -5.08
C ASN A 265 -17.31 31.04 -5.99
N ALA A 266 -16.46 30.16 -5.46
CA ALA A 266 -15.41 29.51 -6.22
C ALA A 266 -15.96 28.73 -7.42
N LYS A 267 -15.32 28.86 -8.58
CA LYS A 267 -15.68 28.11 -9.81
C LYS A 267 -15.26 26.65 -9.74
N ILE A 268 -14.35 26.31 -8.84
CA ILE A 268 -13.84 24.95 -8.62
C ILE A 268 -14.26 24.53 -7.20
N VAL A 269 -15.09 23.49 -7.12
CA VAL A 269 -15.55 22.92 -5.84
C VAL A 269 -14.98 21.51 -5.70
N ILE A 270 -14.23 21.26 -4.64
CA ILE A 270 -13.64 19.97 -4.30
C ILE A 270 -14.49 19.36 -3.20
N GLN A 271 -15.20 18.26 -3.51
CA GLN A 271 -16.01 17.54 -2.52
C GLN A 271 -15.21 16.37 -1.94
N LEU A 272 -14.68 16.54 -0.74
CA LEU A 272 -13.80 15.60 -0.07
C LEU A 272 -14.61 14.65 0.82
N PHE A 273 -14.71 13.38 0.43
CA PHE A 273 -15.24 12.30 1.25
C PHE A 273 -14.13 11.71 2.11
N SER A 274 -14.24 11.83 3.43
CA SER A 274 -13.10 11.59 4.32
C SER A 274 -13.50 11.10 5.73
N ASP A 275 -12.51 10.56 6.41
CA ASP A 275 -12.58 9.86 7.69
C ASP A 275 -11.41 10.31 8.57
N PHE A 276 -11.70 10.79 9.78
CA PHE A 276 -10.71 11.33 10.71
C PHE A 276 -9.76 10.27 11.30
N GLU A 277 -10.16 8.99 11.38
CA GLU A 277 -9.29 7.90 11.85
C GLU A 277 -8.42 7.34 10.71
N CYS A 278 -8.78 7.60 9.45
CA CYS A 278 -8.10 7.04 8.29
C CYS A 278 -6.71 7.68 8.03
N PRO A 279 -5.61 6.92 8.13
CA PRO A 279 -4.26 7.45 7.90
C PRO A 279 -3.96 7.76 6.43
N PHE A 280 -4.83 7.35 5.49
CA PHE A 280 -4.75 7.77 4.08
C PHE A 280 -5.43 9.12 3.85
N CYS A 281 -6.55 9.39 4.52
CA CYS A 281 -7.21 10.69 4.51
C CYS A 281 -6.27 11.78 5.06
N GLY A 282 -5.62 11.53 6.20
CA GLY A 282 -4.66 12.47 6.80
C GLY A 282 -3.45 12.82 5.92
N ARG A 283 -3.12 12.02 4.90
CA ARG A 283 -2.05 12.32 3.92
C ARG A 283 -2.46 13.30 2.85
N VAL A 284 -3.77 13.52 2.66
CA VAL A 284 -4.31 14.45 1.67
C VAL A 284 -4.26 15.89 2.22
N GLU A 285 -4.29 16.06 3.54
CA GLU A 285 -4.38 17.37 4.20
C GLU A 285 -3.24 18.35 3.86
N PRO A 286 -1.95 17.96 3.77
CA PRO A 286 -0.91 18.89 3.33
C PRO A 286 -1.12 19.41 1.90
N ALA A 287 -1.61 18.57 0.99
CA ALA A 287 -1.91 18.97 -0.39
C ALA A 287 -3.15 19.88 -0.46
N LEU A 288 -4.18 19.63 0.36
CA LEU A 288 -5.34 20.52 0.47
C LEU A 288 -4.96 21.88 1.06
N ALA A 289 -4.06 21.91 2.04
CA ALA A 289 -3.52 23.15 2.60
C ALA A 289 -2.74 23.94 1.54
N GLU A 290 -1.80 23.32 0.80
CA GLU A 290 -1.08 23.98 -0.30
C GLU A 290 -2.05 24.52 -1.37
N MET A 291 -3.07 23.74 -1.74
CA MET A 291 -4.09 24.18 -2.71
C MET A 291 -4.89 25.38 -2.20
N LEU A 292 -5.31 25.38 -0.93
CA LEU A 292 -6.06 26.50 -0.34
C LEU A 292 -5.20 27.76 -0.22
N GLU A 293 -3.92 27.63 0.13
CA GLU A 293 -2.97 28.75 0.15
C GLU A 293 -2.72 29.32 -1.25
N LYS A 294 -2.43 28.44 -2.22
CA LYS A 294 -2.03 28.80 -3.59
C LYS A 294 -3.17 29.36 -4.45
N TYR A 295 -4.39 28.87 -4.26
CA TYR A 295 -5.54 29.24 -5.08
C TYR A 295 -6.56 30.14 -4.36
N GLY A 296 -6.56 30.16 -3.02
CA GLY A 296 -7.45 31.00 -2.22
C GLY A 296 -8.92 30.89 -2.64
N ASP A 297 -9.58 32.03 -2.82
CA ASP A 297 -11.00 32.11 -3.20
C ASP A 297 -11.36 31.53 -4.58
N LYS A 298 -10.38 31.09 -5.38
CA LYS A 298 -10.64 30.41 -6.66
C LYS A 298 -11.15 28.98 -6.47
N ILE A 299 -10.87 28.36 -5.32
CA ILE A 299 -11.34 27.02 -4.96
C ILE A 299 -12.20 27.04 -3.70
N ARG A 300 -13.07 26.05 -3.56
CA ARG A 300 -13.80 25.75 -2.33
C ARG A 300 -13.69 24.27 -2.03
N VAL A 301 -13.07 23.93 -0.90
CA VAL A 301 -13.09 22.56 -0.37
C VAL A 301 -14.36 22.41 0.46
N VAL A 302 -15.10 21.33 0.23
CA VAL A 302 -16.31 20.97 0.96
C VAL A 302 -16.12 19.58 1.56
N TRP A 303 -16.37 19.47 2.86
CA TRP A 303 -16.29 18.21 3.57
C TRP A 303 -17.54 17.34 3.37
N ARG A 304 -17.32 16.03 3.29
CA ARG A 304 -18.33 14.96 3.29
C ARG A 304 -17.83 13.87 4.25
N HIS A 305 -18.62 13.53 5.26
CA HIS A 305 -18.27 12.44 6.17
C HIS A 305 -18.38 11.08 5.46
N LEU A 306 -17.32 10.28 5.50
CA LEU A 306 -17.30 8.89 5.06
C LEU A 306 -16.61 7.99 6.10
N PRO A 307 -17.13 7.90 7.34
CA PRO A 307 -16.53 7.07 8.38
C PRO A 307 -16.57 5.59 7.95
N LEU A 308 -15.40 4.96 7.90
CA LEU A 308 -15.27 3.58 7.42
C LEU A 308 -15.60 2.60 8.55
N ALA A 309 -16.44 1.60 8.28
CA ALA A 309 -17.01 0.72 9.31
C ALA A 309 -15.98 -0.13 10.10
N PHE A 310 -14.73 -0.21 9.64
CA PHE A 310 -13.63 -0.90 10.31
C PHE A 310 -12.76 0.02 11.19
N HIS A 311 -13.00 1.33 11.15
CA HIS A 311 -12.42 2.32 12.06
C HIS A 311 -13.39 2.53 13.24
N LYS A 312 -12.89 2.39 14.47
CA LYS A 312 -13.76 2.25 15.66
C LYS A 312 -14.34 3.59 16.13
N SER A 313 -13.54 4.64 16.01
CA SER A 313 -13.84 6.01 16.45
C SER A 313 -14.32 6.90 15.30
N ALA A 314 -14.04 6.55 14.04
CA ALA A 314 -14.42 7.31 12.85
C ALA A 314 -15.88 7.81 12.85
N LYS A 315 -16.84 6.96 13.22
CA LYS A 315 -18.26 7.34 13.28
C LYS A 315 -18.51 8.42 14.34
N LEU A 316 -17.96 8.23 15.54
CA LEU A 316 -18.13 9.15 16.66
C LEU A 316 -17.42 10.49 16.40
N ALA A 317 -16.23 10.45 15.79
CA ALA A 317 -15.50 11.64 15.35
C ALA A 317 -16.25 12.42 14.28
N ALA A 318 -16.93 11.73 13.34
CA ALA A 318 -17.81 12.35 12.37
C ALA A 318 -19.04 13.01 13.03
N GLU A 319 -19.72 12.31 13.95
CA GLU A 319 -20.87 12.83 14.70
C GLU A 319 -20.49 14.06 15.55
N ALA A 320 -19.37 14.00 16.28
CA ALA A 320 -18.81 15.13 17.02
C ALA A 320 -18.55 16.34 16.11
N ALA A 321 -17.91 16.13 14.96
CA ALA A 321 -17.61 17.21 14.02
C ALA A 321 -18.87 17.83 13.38
N VAL A 322 -19.96 17.06 13.20
CA VAL A 322 -21.28 17.60 12.80
C VAL A 322 -21.85 18.52 13.88
N GLU A 323 -21.77 18.16 15.16
CA GLU A 323 -22.25 19.01 16.25
C GLU A 323 -21.37 20.28 16.40
N VAL A 324 -20.04 20.16 16.29
CA VAL A 324 -19.14 21.33 16.25
C VAL A 324 -19.51 22.26 15.09
N HIS A 325 -19.78 21.72 13.89
CA HIS A 325 -20.22 22.53 12.75
C HIS A 325 -21.54 23.27 13.03
N LYS A 326 -22.52 22.57 13.62
CA LYS A 326 -23.81 23.15 14.03
C LYS A 326 -23.66 24.27 15.06
N GLN A 327 -22.73 24.15 16.01
CA GLN A 327 -22.51 25.16 17.05
C GLN A 327 -21.62 26.34 16.61
N LYS A 328 -20.64 26.10 15.74
CA LYS A 328 -19.53 27.04 15.46
C LYS A 328 -19.32 27.38 13.98
N GLY A 329 -20.14 26.82 13.09
CA GLY A 329 -20.05 27.02 11.64
C GLY A 329 -18.74 26.51 11.04
N ASP A 330 -18.51 26.85 9.76
CA ASP A 330 -17.31 26.46 9.01
C ASP A 330 -16.02 26.69 9.81
N ALA A 331 -15.84 27.87 10.39
CA ALA A 331 -14.61 28.24 11.07
C ALA A 331 -14.30 27.38 12.31
N GLY A 332 -15.33 26.92 13.03
CA GLY A 332 -15.14 25.99 14.15
C GLY A 332 -14.93 24.55 13.67
N PHE A 333 -15.68 24.11 12.66
CA PHE A 333 -15.46 22.79 12.05
C PHE A 333 -14.02 22.63 11.57
N TRP A 334 -13.47 23.59 10.83
CA TRP A 334 -12.11 23.45 10.29
C TRP A 334 -11.02 23.50 11.36
N LYS A 335 -11.24 24.19 12.48
CA LYS A 335 -10.33 24.08 13.65
C LYS A 335 -10.38 22.68 14.26
N PHE A 336 -11.58 22.14 14.47
CA PHE A 336 -11.77 20.79 15.03
C PHE A 336 -11.18 19.71 14.11
N HIS A 337 -11.46 19.80 12.81
CA HIS A 337 -10.86 18.99 11.75
C HIS A 337 -9.33 18.95 11.84
N ASP A 338 -8.68 20.11 11.92
CA ASP A 338 -7.22 20.21 11.99
C ASP A 338 -6.69 19.58 13.31
N ILE A 339 -7.43 19.68 14.42
CA ILE A 339 -7.12 18.98 15.69
C ILE A 339 -7.27 17.46 15.54
N LEU A 340 -8.35 16.97 14.92
CA LEU A 340 -8.57 15.53 14.74
C LEU A 340 -7.49 14.90 13.85
N PHE A 341 -7.13 15.53 12.72
CA PHE A 341 -6.06 15.04 11.85
C PHE A 341 -4.67 15.13 12.47
N LYS A 342 -4.44 16.07 13.40
CA LYS A 342 -3.22 16.09 14.22
C LYS A 342 -3.18 14.94 15.24
N ASN A 343 -4.33 14.41 15.65
CA ASN A 343 -4.47 13.44 16.74
C ASN A 343 -5.21 12.14 16.32
N GLN A 344 -5.05 11.65 15.08
CA GLN A 344 -5.84 10.51 14.53
C GLN A 344 -5.86 9.20 15.34
N LYS A 345 -4.99 9.06 16.36
CA LYS A 345 -4.92 7.89 17.27
C LYS A 345 -5.60 8.11 18.62
N ALA A 346 -6.06 9.33 18.90
CA ALA A 346 -6.74 9.75 20.11
C ALA A 346 -8.06 10.41 19.66
N LEU A 347 -9.04 9.56 19.34
CA LEU A 347 -10.35 9.95 18.83
C LEU A 347 -11.47 9.29 19.65
N GLU A 348 -11.17 8.84 20.87
CA GLU A 348 -12.19 8.27 21.75
C GLU A 348 -13.08 9.38 22.33
N ARG A 349 -14.18 9.00 22.99
CA ARG A 349 -15.20 9.95 23.48
C ARG A 349 -14.61 11.12 24.27
N ALA A 350 -13.72 10.83 25.21
CA ALA A 350 -13.06 11.83 26.05
C ALA A 350 -12.11 12.75 25.27
N ASP A 351 -11.44 12.24 24.23
CA ASP A 351 -10.60 13.07 23.35
C ASP A 351 -11.47 14.06 22.56
N LEU A 352 -12.56 13.57 21.97
CA LEU A 352 -13.49 14.39 21.18
C LEU A 352 -14.18 15.46 22.02
N GLU A 353 -14.59 15.14 23.26
CA GLU A 353 -15.15 16.10 24.22
C GLU A 353 -14.14 17.22 24.54
N LYS A 354 -12.90 16.85 24.88
CA LYS A 354 -11.81 17.79 25.12
C LYS A 354 -11.52 18.69 23.90
N TYR A 355 -11.47 18.13 22.70
CA TYR A 355 -11.20 18.90 21.49
C TYR A 355 -12.38 19.82 21.12
N ALA A 356 -13.62 19.45 21.45
CA ALA A 356 -14.79 20.29 21.24
C ALA A 356 -14.79 21.48 22.21
N GLU A 357 -14.39 21.25 23.45
CA GLU A 357 -14.16 22.31 24.45
C GLU A 357 -13.03 23.27 24.01
N GLU A 358 -11.93 22.77 23.44
CA GLU A 358 -10.84 23.60 22.88
C GLU A 358 -11.31 24.50 21.72
N VAL A 359 -12.28 24.04 20.92
CA VAL A 359 -12.95 24.83 19.87
C VAL A 359 -14.06 25.73 20.45
N GLY A 360 -14.30 25.65 21.76
CA GLY A 360 -15.20 26.51 22.53
C GLY A 360 -16.66 26.06 22.51
N CYS A 361 -16.95 24.79 22.26
CA CYS A 361 -18.32 24.24 22.19
C CYS A 361 -19.05 24.33 23.54
N ASP A 362 -20.37 24.35 23.45
CA ASP A 362 -21.24 24.22 24.62
C ASP A 362 -21.33 22.74 25.00
N MET A 363 -20.52 22.34 25.98
CA MET A 363 -20.38 20.96 26.42
C MET A 363 -21.62 20.39 27.13
N ALA A 364 -22.64 21.22 27.40
CA ALA A 364 -23.96 20.72 27.83
C ALA A 364 -24.87 20.32 26.65
N LYS A 365 -24.48 20.65 25.41
CA LYS A 365 -25.21 20.33 24.17
C LYS A 365 -24.48 19.34 23.25
N PHE A 366 -23.19 19.11 23.49
CA PHE A 366 -22.31 18.21 22.75
C PHE A 366 -22.41 16.76 23.25
#